data_AF-A0A564TQZ7-F1
#
_entry.id   AF-A0A564TQZ7-F1
#
_cell.length_a   1.000
_cell.length_b   1.000
_cell.length_c   1.000
_cell.angle_alpha   90.00
_cell.angle_beta   90.00
_cell.angle_gamma   90.00
#
_symmetry.space_group_name_H-M   'P 1'
#
loop_
_entity.id
_entity.type
_entity.pdbx_description
1 polymer ?
#
loop_
_entity_poly.entity_id
_entity_poly.type
_entity_poly.pdbx_seq_one_letter_code
_entity_poly.pdbx_strand_id
1 'polypeptide(L)'
;MVQRIVDDIRAALDHDLYFAALSTALTLPDICGKAEYPNEKSSKKRYIDWYDKEIGYYEKNPHQTTDEEMPYLSGSVIYSLRCSLLHEGNPNVDNERLTKKNESLPIDHFVLKIESKNDFDIYSDGSGISDMFGQHSRSYRMSIRRICLIMCAVAEGYYNENKEKFYFNYEILDWDKATEHLPPIDMEAVMKALADPNLGK
;
A
#
# COMPACT_ATOMS: atom_id res chain seq x y z
N MET A 1 5.77 -13.89 -0.93
CA MET A 1 5.11 -12.84 -0.12
C MET A 1 4.66 -11.66 -0.97
N VAL A 2 5.59 -10.90 -1.57
CA VAL A 2 5.26 -9.69 -2.36
C VAL A 2 4.20 -9.96 -3.42
N GLN A 3 4.36 -11.03 -4.22
CA GLN A 3 3.37 -11.40 -5.24
C GLN A 3 1.95 -11.57 -4.66
N ARG A 4 1.80 -12.30 -3.56
CA ARG A 4 0.50 -12.51 -2.91
C ARG A 4 -0.11 -11.19 -2.46
N ILE A 5 0.68 -10.31 -1.83
CA ILE A 5 0.24 -8.98 -1.40
C ILE A 5 -0.23 -8.15 -2.60
N VAL A 6 0.51 -8.19 -3.70
CA VAL A 6 0.15 -7.48 -4.94
C VAL A 6 -1.15 -8.03 -5.53
N ASP A 7 -1.32 -9.34 -5.57
CA ASP A 7 -2.54 -9.99 -6.06
C ASP A 7 -3.74 -9.64 -5.17
N ASP A 8 -3.58 -9.62 -3.85
CA ASP A 8 -4.61 -9.21 -2.89
C ASP A 8 -5.02 -7.74 -3.07
N ILE A 9 -4.05 -6.83 -3.30
CA ILE A 9 -4.34 -5.42 -3.59
C ILE A 9 -5.15 -5.28 -4.89
N ARG A 10 -4.75 -5.99 -5.95
CA ARG A 10 -5.44 -5.98 -7.25
C ARG A 10 -6.87 -6.50 -7.11
N ALA A 11 -7.07 -7.61 -6.41
CA ALA A 11 -8.39 -8.15 -6.12
C ALA A 11 -9.25 -7.18 -5.29
N ALA A 12 -8.67 -6.56 -4.26
CA ALA A 12 -9.35 -5.55 -3.46
C ALA A 12 -9.79 -4.36 -4.33
N LEU A 13 -8.95 -3.89 -5.24
CA LEU A 13 -9.31 -2.85 -6.20
C LEU A 13 -10.42 -3.32 -7.15
N ASP A 14 -10.34 -4.50 -7.74
CA ASP A 14 -11.38 -5.02 -8.66
C ASP A 14 -12.75 -5.18 -7.97
N HIS A 15 -12.77 -5.30 -6.64
CA HIS A 15 -13.98 -5.33 -5.81
C HIS A 15 -14.30 -4.00 -5.10
N ASP A 16 -13.68 -2.89 -5.53
CA ASP A 16 -13.88 -1.53 -4.98
C ASP A 16 -13.62 -1.40 -3.45
N LEU A 17 -12.78 -2.28 -2.90
CA LEU A 17 -12.34 -2.26 -1.50
C LEU A 17 -11.15 -1.29 -1.30
N TYR A 18 -11.36 -0.02 -1.64
CA TYR A 18 -10.28 0.97 -1.78
C TYR A 18 -9.40 1.15 -0.54
N PHE A 19 -9.96 1.20 0.66
CA PHE A 19 -9.18 1.38 1.88
C PHE A 19 -8.38 0.12 2.25
N ALA A 20 -8.89 -1.07 1.94
CA ALA A 20 -8.15 -2.32 2.12
C ALA A 20 -6.97 -2.38 1.14
N ALA A 21 -7.22 -2.05 -0.13
CA ALA A 21 -6.19 -1.93 -1.15
C ALA A 21 -5.11 -0.91 -0.75
N LEU A 22 -5.51 0.32 -0.39
CA LEU A 22 -4.59 1.39 0.00
C LEU A 22 -3.75 1.02 1.24
N SER A 23 -4.40 0.54 2.29
CA SER A 23 -3.72 0.16 3.54
C SER A 23 -2.67 -0.92 3.28
N THR A 24 -2.98 -1.88 2.43
CA THR A 24 -2.08 -2.97 2.05
C THR A 24 -0.95 -2.46 1.15
N ALA A 25 -1.27 -1.66 0.12
CA ALA A 25 -0.30 -1.08 -0.80
C ALA A 25 0.75 -0.20 -0.08
N LEU A 26 0.32 0.57 0.92
CA LEU A 26 1.21 1.41 1.72
C LEU A 26 2.24 0.62 2.55
N THR A 27 2.12 -0.72 2.65
CA THR A 27 3.12 -1.58 3.27
C THR A 27 4.23 -2.01 2.31
N LEU A 28 4.03 -1.93 1.00
CA LEU A 28 5.00 -2.39 0.00
C LEU A 28 6.35 -1.64 0.12
N PRO A 29 6.39 -0.32 0.31
CA PRO A 29 7.67 0.39 0.50
C PRO A 29 8.39 0.01 1.81
N ASP A 30 7.68 -0.41 2.87
CA ASP A 30 8.35 -0.95 4.07
C ASP A 30 9.07 -2.27 3.74
N ILE A 31 8.38 -3.16 3.02
CA ILE A 31 8.89 -4.49 2.67
C ILE A 31 10.10 -4.36 1.75
N CYS A 32 9.98 -3.59 0.67
CA CYS A 32 11.06 -3.41 -0.29
C CYS A 32 12.19 -2.54 0.29
N GLY A 33 11.89 -1.50 1.06
CA GLY A 33 12.90 -0.69 1.74
C GLY A 33 13.71 -1.49 2.76
N LYS A 34 13.09 -2.44 3.49
CA LYS A 34 13.81 -3.37 4.37
C LYS A 34 14.77 -4.29 3.59
N ALA A 35 14.36 -4.75 2.41
CA ALA A 35 15.19 -5.59 1.55
C ALA A 35 16.36 -4.82 0.93
N GLU A 36 16.13 -3.60 0.44
CA GLU A 36 17.18 -2.75 -0.16
C GLU A 36 18.19 -2.25 0.89
N TYR A 37 17.71 -1.88 2.08
CA TYR A 37 18.52 -1.23 3.11
C TYR A 37 18.53 -2.04 4.43
N PRO A 38 19.07 -3.28 4.45
CA PRO A 38 18.99 -4.16 5.63
C PRO A 38 19.68 -3.59 6.88
N ASN A 39 20.70 -2.74 6.70
CA ASN A 39 21.50 -2.15 7.77
C ASN A 39 20.94 -0.81 8.31
N GLU A 40 19.98 -0.19 7.62
CA GLU A 40 19.34 1.03 8.09
C GLU A 40 18.31 0.67 9.18
N LYS A 41 18.47 1.27 10.36
CA LYS A 41 17.68 0.95 11.55
C LYS A 41 16.33 1.67 11.56
N SER A 42 16.25 2.82 10.92
CA SER A 42 15.03 3.62 10.84
C SER A 42 14.12 3.07 9.75
N SER A 43 13.00 2.44 10.15
CA SER A 43 11.95 2.00 9.21
C SER A 43 11.46 3.16 8.35
N LYS A 44 11.24 4.33 8.95
CA LYS A 44 10.90 5.58 8.23
C LYS A 44 11.90 5.90 7.13
N LYS A 45 13.20 5.85 7.44
CA LYS A 45 14.24 6.21 6.47
C LYS A 45 14.25 5.24 5.29
N ARG A 46 14.20 3.92 5.56
CA ARG A 46 14.14 2.91 4.49
C ARG A 46 12.92 3.08 3.59
N TYR A 47 11.78 3.37 4.19
CA TYR A 47 10.54 3.61 3.46
C TYR A 47 10.67 4.78 2.50
N ILE A 48 11.10 5.93 3.03
CA ILE A 48 11.22 7.18 2.26
C ILE A 48 12.28 7.02 1.17
N ASP A 49 13.46 6.52 1.51
CA ASP A 49 14.56 6.35 0.56
C ASP A 49 14.17 5.41 -0.59
N TRP A 50 13.54 4.27 -0.29
CA TRP A 50 13.10 3.33 -1.32
C TRP A 50 11.99 3.91 -2.18
N TYR A 51 10.97 4.54 -1.55
CA TYR A 51 9.88 5.14 -2.28
C TYR A 51 10.36 6.26 -3.20
N ASP A 52 11.19 7.18 -2.70
CA ASP A 52 11.70 8.29 -3.50
C ASP A 52 12.56 7.80 -4.67
N LYS A 53 13.37 6.75 -4.45
CA LYS A 53 14.21 6.15 -5.49
C LYS A 53 13.39 5.48 -6.60
N GLU A 54 12.42 4.65 -6.22
CA GLU A 54 11.73 3.77 -7.18
C GLU A 54 10.44 4.39 -7.74
N ILE A 55 9.80 5.33 -7.02
CA ILE A 55 8.51 5.94 -7.37
C ILE A 55 8.57 7.47 -7.35
N GLY A 56 8.93 8.07 -6.21
CA GLY A 56 8.80 9.51 -5.96
C GLY A 56 9.60 10.39 -6.90
N TYR A 57 10.73 9.91 -7.42
CA TYR A 57 11.51 10.61 -8.46
C TYR A 57 10.67 10.95 -9.69
N TYR A 58 9.75 10.06 -10.09
CA TYR A 58 8.90 10.22 -11.26
C TYR A 58 7.61 11.02 -10.98
N GLU A 59 7.25 11.22 -9.70
CA GLU A 59 6.11 12.05 -9.29
C GLU A 59 6.47 13.55 -9.24
N LYS A 60 7.76 13.86 -9.15
CA LYS A 60 8.26 15.24 -9.07
C LYS A 60 8.22 15.91 -10.44
N ASN A 61 7.82 17.18 -10.48
CA ASN A 61 7.89 17.98 -11.70
C ASN A 61 9.37 18.10 -12.16
N PRO A 62 9.73 17.58 -13.35
CA PRO A 62 11.12 17.62 -13.83
C PRO A 62 11.56 19.03 -14.23
N HIS A 63 10.63 19.92 -14.56
CA HIS A 63 10.89 21.29 -15.01
C HIS A 63 10.09 22.26 -14.17
N GLN A 64 10.62 22.54 -13.00
CA GLN A 64 10.07 23.53 -12.09
C GLN A 64 10.23 24.94 -12.71
N THR A 65 9.12 25.62 -12.95
CA THR A 65 9.08 26.94 -13.60
C THR A 65 8.73 28.08 -12.64
N THR A 66 8.29 27.75 -11.43
CA THR A 66 7.95 28.69 -10.35
C THR A 66 8.94 28.55 -9.19
N ASP A 67 9.09 29.60 -8.38
CA ASP A 67 9.95 29.57 -7.19
C ASP A 67 9.47 28.53 -6.15
N GLU A 68 8.16 28.29 -6.11
CA GLU A 68 7.53 27.35 -5.19
C GLU A 68 7.20 26.01 -5.85
N GLU A 69 7.73 24.92 -5.28
CA GLU A 69 7.53 23.55 -5.75
C GLU A 69 6.06 23.12 -5.69
N MET A 70 5.55 22.58 -6.80
CA MET A 70 4.20 21.99 -6.83
C MET A 70 4.10 20.83 -5.84
N PRO A 71 2.98 20.68 -5.09
CA PRO A 71 2.75 19.50 -4.27
C PRO A 71 2.87 18.21 -5.09
N TYR A 72 3.58 17.22 -4.57
CA TYR A 72 3.71 15.90 -5.17
C TYR A 72 3.82 14.81 -4.09
N LEU A 73 3.62 13.55 -4.49
CA LEU A 73 3.69 12.40 -3.59
C LEU A 73 5.14 11.99 -3.37
N SER A 74 5.87 12.75 -2.54
CA SER A 74 7.17 12.32 -2.03
C SER A 74 7.04 11.14 -1.07
N GLY A 75 8.15 10.44 -0.81
CA GLY A 75 8.22 9.37 0.18
C GLY A 75 7.83 9.87 1.57
N SER A 76 8.16 11.11 1.92
CA SER A 76 7.73 11.72 3.19
C SER A 76 6.21 11.92 3.28
N VAL A 77 5.57 12.37 2.21
CA VAL A 77 4.10 12.54 2.12
C VAL A 77 3.41 11.18 2.24
N ILE A 78 3.86 10.18 1.47
CA ILE A 78 3.27 8.84 1.49
C ILE A 78 3.51 8.11 2.82
N TYR A 79 4.71 8.25 3.41
CA TYR A 79 4.98 7.74 4.75
C TYR A 79 4.08 8.39 5.81
N SER A 80 3.85 9.70 5.70
CA SER A 80 2.91 10.39 6.58
C SER A 80 1.50 9.82 6.43
N LEU A 81 1.01 9.68 5.20
CA LEU A 81 -0.31 9.12 4.93
C LEU A 81 -0.46 7.70 5.49
N ARG A 82 0.56 6.85 5.32
CA ARG A 82 0.63 5.51 5.92
C ARG A 82 0.45 5.57 7.44
N CYS A 83 1.22 6.41 8.12
CA CYS A 83 1.12 6.53 9.57
C CYS A 83 -0.28 6.99 10.01
N SER A 84 -0.82 8.04 9.41
CA SER A 84 -2.13 8.58 9.77
C SER A 84 -3.26 7.57 9.49
N LEU A 85 -3.21 6.87 8.35
CA LEU A 85 -4.22 5.86 8.01
C LEU A 85 -4.12 4.63 8.92
N LEU A 86 -2.92 4.03 9.08
CA LEU A 86 -2.77 2.74 9.75
C LEU A 86 -2.74 2.84 11.28
N HIS A 87 -2.36 3.98 11.86
CA HIS A 87 -2.23 4.13 13.31
C HIS A 87 -3.27 5.06 13.93
N GLU A 88 -3.84 5.98 13.15
CA GLU A 88 -4.74 7.01 13.66
C GLU A 88 -6.13 6.92 13.03
N GLY A 89 -6.32 6.12 11.97
CA GLY A 89 -7.58 6.03 11.24
C GLY A 89 -7.98 7.33 10.52
N ASN A 90 -7.02 8.24 10.35
CA ASN A 90 -7.21 9.55 9.74
C ASN A 90 -6.44 9.60 8.40
N PRO A 91 -7.07 9.32 7.25
CA PRO A 91 -6.40 9.25 5.95
C PRO A 91 -6.02 10.64 5.40
N ASN A 92 -5.14 11.34 6.11
CA ASN A 92 -4.67 12.68 5.78
C ASN A 92 -3.14 12.79 6.00
N VAL A 93 -2.55 13.84 5.46
CA VAL A 93 -1.12 14.14 5.59
C VAL A 93 -0.89 15.03 6.81
N ASP A 94 0.13 14.71 7.60
CA ASP A 94 0.50 15.46 8.81
C ASP A 94 1.55 16.52 8.45
N ASN A 95 1.08 17.75 8.23
CA ASN A 95 1.92 18.88 7.89
C ASN A 95 2.95 19.22 8.98
N GLU A 96 2.65 18.97 10.26
CA GLU A 96 3.66 19.19 11.31
C GLU A 96 4.84 18.24 11.14
N ARG A 97 4.58 16.96 10.81
CA ARG A 97 5.64 15.98 10.57
C ARG A 97 6.46 16.30 9.33
N LEU A 98 5.80 16.75 8.25
CA LEU A 98 6.49 17.10 6.99
C LEU A 98 7.40 18.32 7.15
N THR A 99 6.91 19.35 7.83
CA THR A 99 7.59 20.65 7.94
C THR A 99 8.69 20.66 9.01
N LYS A 100 8.56 19.91 10.12
CA LYS A 100 9.56 19.86 11.22
C LYS A 100 10.97 19.45 10.77
N LYS A 101 11.12 18.84 9.60
CA LYS A 101 12.40 18.33 9.08
C LYS A 101 12.74 18.82 7.67
N ASN A 102 12.01 19.80 7.13
CA ASN A 102 12.11 20.21 5.72
C ASN A 102 12.01 19.02 4.75
N GLU A 103 11.18 18.02 5.09
CA GLU A 103 11.03 16.79 4.31
C GLU A 103 10.08 16.98 3.10
N SER A 104 9.16 17.94 3.18
CA SER A 104 8.33 18.44 2.09
C SER A 104 7.67 19.76 2.50
N LEU A 105 7.21 20.54 1.53
CA LEU A 105 6.31 21.65 1.77
C LEU A 105 4.93 21.13 2.23
N PRO A 106 4.20 21.89 3.06
CA PRO A 106 2.89 21.45 3.56
C PRO A 106 1.88 21.28 2.42
N ILE A 107 0.90 20.41 2.62
CA ILE A 107 -0.27 20.23 1.77
C ILE A 107 -1.50 20.58 2.61
N ASP A 108 -2.08 21.74 2.39
CA ASP A 108 -3.21 22.25 3.19
C ASP A 108 -4.49 21.47 2.93
N HIS A 109 -4.67 21.01 1.70
CA HIS A 109 -5.86 20.27 1.28
C HIS A 109 -5.48 18.98 0.57
N PHE A 110 -5.46 17.88 1.32
CA PHE A 110 -5.23 16.54 0.78
C PHE A 110 -6.57 15.80 0.60
N VAL A 111 -6.79 15.23 -0.58
CA VAL A 111 -8.04 14.53 -0.92
C VAL A 111 -7.72 13.14 -1.46
N LEU A 112 -8.33 12.11 -0.87
CA LEU A 112 -8.38 10.78 -1.47
C LEU A 112 -9.52 10.71 -2.49
N LYS A 113 -9.18 10.43 -3.75
CA LYS A 113 -10.12 10.18 -4.83
C LYS A 113 -10.31 8.68 -5.01
N ILE A 114 -11.55 8.22 -4.82
CA ILE A 114 -11.98 6.86 -5.19
C ILE A 114 -12.59 6.89 -6.58
N GLU A 115 -12.27 5.87 -7.38
CA GLU A 115 -12.83 5.68 -8.71
C GLU A 115 -12.85 4.19 -9.04
N SER A 116 -13.98 3.72 -9.57
CA SER A 116 -14.13 2.35 -10.08
C SER A 116 -13.21 2.14 -11.28
N LYS A 117 -12.99 0.86 -11.61
CA LYS A 117 -12.19 0.49 -12.78
C LYS A 117 -12.76 1.11 -14.05
N ASN A 118 -11.90 1.69 -14.89
CA ASN A 118 -12.28 2.20 -16.20
C ASN A 118 -11.69 1.31 -17.31
N ASP A 119 -12.14 1.53 -18.55
CA ASP A 119 -11.78 0.67 -19.70
C ASP A 119 -10.30 0.72 -20.09
N PHE A 120 -9.54 1.72 -19.62
CA PHE A 120 -8.18 2.00 -20.05
C PHE A 120 -7.14 1.81 -18.93
N ASP A 121 -7.58 1.58 -17.69
CA ASP A 121 -6.77 1.59 -16.47
C ASP A 121 -5.84 2.82 -16.34
N ILE A 122 -6.30 3.97 -16.86
CA ILE A 122 -5.60 5.26 -16.74
C ILE A 122 -6.30 6.09 -15.67
N TYR A 123 -5.53 6.49 -14.66
CA TYR A 123 -6.00 7.27 -13.52
C TYR A 123 -5.05 8.45 -13.28
N SER A 124 -5.61 9.57 -12.83
CA SER A 124 -4.86 10.81 -12.63
C SER A 124 -5.05 11.39 -11.24
N ASP A 125 -3.98 12.00 -10.77
CA ASP A 125 -3.97 12.85 -9.58
C ASP A 125 -4.17 14.31 -9.99
N GLY A 126 -4.45 15.17 -9.01
CA GLY A 126 -4.52 16.62 -9.19
C GLY A 126 -3.61 17.31 -8.19
N SER A 127 -2.79 18.24 -8.66
CA SER A 127 -1.95 19.09 -7.81
C SER A 127 -2.25 20.55 -8.13
N GLY A 128 -2.31 21.41 -7.11
CA GLY A 128 -2.68 22.80 -7.28
C GLY A 128 -2.10 23.69 -6.19
N ILE A 129 -1.57 24.84 -6.62
CA ILE A 129 -1.26 25.98 -5.77
C ILE A 129 -2.25 27.08 -6.16
N SER A 130 -2.88 27.71 -5.17
CA SER A 130 -3.85 28.77 -5.39
C SER A 130 -3.62 29.93 -4.44
N ASP A 131 -3.48 31.13 -5.02
CA ASP A 131 -3.48 32.40 -4.33
C ASP A 131 -4.80 33.13 -4.63
N MET A 132 -5.79 32.98 -3.76
CA MET A 132 -7.07 33.67 -3.90
C MET A 132 -7.37 34.51 -2.66
N PHE A 133 -7.79 35.75 -2.87
CA PHE A 133 -8.16 36.69 -1.80
C PHE A 133 -7.09 36.87 -0.71
N GLY A 134 -5.81 36.76 -1.06
CA GLY A 134 -4.69 36.85 -0.12
C GLY A 134 -4.47 35.58 0.72
N GLN A 135 -5.21 34.50 0.44
CA GLN A 135 -4.99 33.20 1.04
C GLN A 135 -4.23 32.30 0.07
N HIS A 136 -3.01 31.97 0.46
CA HIS A 136 -2.19 30.96 -0.20
C HIS A 136 -2.62 29.56 0.24
N SER A 137 -2.75 28.62 -0.70
CA SER A 137 -3.15 27.25 -0.40
C SER A 137 -2.52 26.23 -1.35
N ARG A 138 -2.11 25.10 -0.79
CA ARG A 138 -1.49 23.97 -1.48
C ARG A 138 -2.42 22.76 -1.39
N SER A 139 -2.77 22.19 -2.53
CA SER A 139 -3.74 21.08 -2.61
C SER A 139 -3.18 19.90 -3.40
N TYR A 140 -3.53 18.69 -2.96
CA TYR A 140 -3.23 17.46 -3.68
C TYR A 140 -4.42 16.49 -3.60
N ARG A 141 -4.86 16.00 -4.74
CA ARG A 141 -5.91 14.99 -4.88
C ARG A 141 -5.29 13.70 -5.42
N MET A 142 -5.13 12.71 -4.55
CA MET A 142 -4.52 11.42 -4.87
C MET A 142 -5.60 10.40 -5.21
N SER A 143 -5.52 9.79 -6.40
CA SER A 143 -6.28 8.60 -6.76
C SER A 143 -5.76 7.38 -6.00
N ILE A 144 -6.65 6.74 -5.24
CA ILE A 144 -6.30 5.49 -4.54
C ILE A 144 -5.92 4.40 -5.54
N ARG A 145 -6.69 4.29 -6.64
CA ARG A 145 -6.45 3.26 -7.64
C ARG A 145 -5.10 3.47 -8.34
N ARG A 146 -4.79 4.72 -8.73
CA ARG A 146 -3.49 5.06 -9.34
C ARG A 146 -2.32 4.65 -8.45
N ILE A 147 -2.29 5.13 -7.20
CA ILE A 147 -1.14 4.90 -6.32
C ILE A 147 -0.97 3.42 -5.98
N CYS A 148 -2.06 2.68 -5.78
CA CYS A 148 -2.01 1.25 -5.55
C CYS A 148 -1.43 0.50 -6.77
N LEU A 149 -1.88 0.82 -7.98
CA LEU A 149 -1.38 0.19 -9.20
C LEU A 149 0.12 0.46 -9.41
N ILE A 150 0.58 1.70 -9.18
CA ILE A 150 2.00 2.08 -9.28
C ILE A 150 2.83 1.31 -8.24
N MET A 151 2.42 1.33 -6.97
CA MET A 151 3.13 0.61 -5.91
C MET A 151 3.20 -0.90 -6.18
N CYS A 152 2.10 -1.50 -6.66
CA CYS A 152 2.07 -2.90 -7.06
C CYS A 152 3.06 -3.20 -8.17
N ALA A 153 3.02 -2.45 -9.27
CA ALA A 153 3.88 -2.69 -10.43
C ALA A 153 5.37 -2.53 -10.07
N VAL A 154 5.71 -1.47 -9.35
CA VAL A 154 7.10 -1.18 -8.96
C VAL A 154 7.61 -2.19 -7.93
N ALA A 155 6.81 -2.54 -6.92
CA ALA A 155 7.22 -3.54 -5.93
C ALA A 155 7.34 -4.95 -6.53
N GLU A 156 6.44 -5.33 -7.45
CA GLU A 156 6.49 -6.60 -8.18
C GLU A 156 7.75 -6.69 -9.06
N GLY A 157 8.05 -5.63 -9.84
CA GLY A 157 9.25 -5.53 -10.65
C GLY A 157 10.52 -5.61 -9.80
N TYR A 158 10.61 -4.75 -8.78
CA TYR A 158 11.75 -4.72 -7.86
C TYR A 158 11.96 -6.09 -7.17
N TYR A 159 10.89 -6.74 -6.70
CA TYR A 159 10.98 -8.08 -6.11
C TYR A 159 11.51 -9.12 -7.10
N ASN A 160 11.03 -9.11 -8.34
CA ASN A 160 11.44 -10.07 -9.36
C ASN A 160 12.91 -9.94 -9.75
N GLU A 161 13.44 -8.73 -9.75
CA GLU A 161 14.84 -8.41 -10.09
C GLU A 161 15.81 -8.61 -8.92
N ASN A 162 15.32 -8.64 -7.67
CA ASN A 162 16.14 -8.61 -6.47
C ASN A 162 15.76 -9.71 -5.45
N LYS A 163 15.30 -10.88 -5.92
CA LYS A 163 14.76 -11.95 -5.05
C LYS A 163 15.71 -12.35 -3.93
N GLU A 164 17.01 -12.31 -4.17
CA GLU A 164 18.08 -12.62 -3.21
C GLU A 164 18.16 -11.66 -2.02
N LYS A 165 17.63 -10.43 -2.15
CA LYS A 165 17.56 -9.45 -1.05
C LYS A 165 16.41 -9.75 -0.08
N PHE A 166 15.45 -10.57 -0.49
CA PHE A 166 14.26 -10.85 0.31
C PHE A 166 14.42 -12.15 1.08
N TYR A 167 14.29 -12.05 2.41
CA TYR A 167 14.24 -13.20 3.29
C TYR A 167 12.86 -13.30 3.94
N PHE A 168 12.17 -14.41 3.67
CA PHE A 168 10.86 -14.72 4.22
C PHE A 168 10.93 -16.04 4.99
N ASN A 169 10.74 -15.97 6.30
CA ASN A 169 10.72 -17.15 7.17
C ASN A 169 9.30 -17.40 7.69
N TYR A 170 8.45 -18.01 6.86
CA TYR A 170 7.07 -18.35 7.22
C TYR A 170 6.56 -19.53 6.38
N GLU A 171 5.50 -20.18 6.87
CA GLU A 171 4.75 -21.25 6.18
C GLU A 171 3.28 -20.82 6.05
N ILE A 172 2.65 -21.13 4.91
CA ILE A 172 1.20 -20.93 4.70
C ILE A 172 0.59 -22.29 4.38
N LEU A 173 -0.34 -22.73 5.23
CA LEU A 173 -1.18 -23.91 5.00
C LEU A 173 -2.54 -23.45 4.49
N ASP A 174 -2.78 -23.67 3.20
CA ASP A 174 -4.12 -23.57 2.62
C ASP A 174 -4.88 -24.86 2.96
N TRP A 175 -5.70 -24.79 4.01
CA TRP A 175 -6.37 -25.98 4.56
C TRP A 175 -7.39 -26.58 3.59
N ASP A 176 -8.12 -25.72 2.87
CA ASP A 176 -9.11 -26.17 1.90
C ASP A 176 -8.43 -26.91 0.76
N LYS A 177 -7.33 -26.36 0.23
CA LYS A 177 -6.53 -27.06 -0.79
C LYS A 177 -5.85 -28.33 -0.27
N ALA A 178 -5.37 -28.30 0.98
CA ALA A 178 -4.75 -29.47 1.62
C ALA A 178 -5.75 -30.60 1.89
N THR A 179 -7.04 -30.28 1.99
CA THR A 179 -8.11 -31.24 2.28
C THR A 179 -9.02 -31.53 1.08
N GLU A 180 -8.79 -30.90 -0.07
CA GLU A 180 -9.61 -31.07 -1.29
C GLU A 180 -9.72 -32.53 -1.76
N HIS A 181 -8.67 -33.33 -1.54
CA HIS A 181 -8.65 -34.75 -1.88
C HIS A 181 -9.30 -35.66 -0.83
N LEU A 182 -9.65 -35.13 0.35
CA LEU A 182 -10.30 -35.90 1.39
C LEU A 182 -11.78 -36.08 1.02
N PRO A 183 -12.33 -37.29 1.16
CA PRO A 183 -13.75 -37.50 0.93
C PRO A 183 -14.55 -36.62 1.91
N PRO A 184 -15.73 -36.12 1.50
CA PRO A 184 -16.62 -35.44 2.41
C PRO A 184 -16.85 -36.30 3.65
N ILE A 185 -16.77 -35.70 4.83
CA ILE A 185 -17.06 -36.41 6.06
C ILE A 185 -18.54 -36.81 6.01
N ASP A 186 -18.79 -38.12 5.98
CA ASP A 186 -20.13 -38.66 6.15
C ASP A 186 -20.53 -38.48 7.62
N MET A 187 -21.16 -37.33 7.89
CA MET A 187 -21.63 -36.97 9.22
C MET A 187 -22.65 -37.98 9.76
N GLU A 188 -23.39 -38.69 8.89
CA GLU A 188 -24.34 -39.70 9.32
C GLU A 188 -23.60 -40.95 9.81
N ALA A 189 -22.57 -41.39 9.09
CA ALA A 189 -21.69 -42.48 9.54
C ALA A 189 -20.93 -42.13 10.83
N VAL A 190 -20.43 -40.89 10.96
CA VAL A 190 -19.75 -40.41 12.17
C VAL A 190 -20.71 -40.40 13.36
N MET A 191 -21.92 -39.84 13.21
CA MET A 191 -22.90 -39.80 14.30
C MET A 191 -23.36 -41.20 14.70
N LYS A 192 -23.48 -42.12 13.75
CA LYS A 192 -23.83 -43.53 14.01
C LYS A 192 -22.73 -44.27 14.77
N ALA A 193 -21.45 -44.00 14.45
CA ALA A 193 -20.31 -44.51 15.20
C ALA A 193 -20.27 -43.92 16.62
N LEU A 194 -20.47 -42.61 16.77
CA LEU A 194 -20.54 -41.94 18.08
C LEU A 194 -21.69 -42.42 18.96
N ALA A 195 -22.79 -42.86 18.36
CA ALA A 195 -23.94 -43.43 19.05
C ALA A 195 -23.76 -44.91 19.41
N ASP A 196 -22.66 -45.58 19.02
CA ASP A 196 -22.40 -46.96 19.39
C ASP A 196 -22.08 -47.05 20.89
N PRO A 197 -22.91 -47.74 21.70
CA PRO A 197 -22.68 -47.87 23.15
C PRO A 197 -21.42 -48.68 23.52
N ASN A 198 -20.75 -49.29 22.54
CA ASN A 198 -19.47 -49.98 22.72
C ASN A 198 -18.26 -49.13 22.33
N LEU A 199 -18.47 -47.90 21.85
CA LEU A 199 -17.36 -47.01 21.47
C LEU A 199 -16.52 -46.67 22.70
N GLY A 200 -15.27 -47.18 22.73
CA GLY A 200 -14.32 -46.94 23.84
C GLY A 200 -14.25 -48.03 24.92
N LYS A 201 -14.92 -49.18 24.74
CA LYS A 201 -14.59 -50.43 25.45
C LYS A 201 -13.56 -51.23 24.66
#